data_AF-L7UN89-F1
#
_entry.id   AF-L7UN89-F1
#
_cell.length_a   1.000
_cell.length_b   1.000
_cell.length_c   1.000
_cell.angle_alpha   90.00
_cell.angle_beta   90.00
_cell.angle_gamma   90.00
#
_symmetry.space_group_name_H-M   'P 1'
#
loop_
_entity.id
_entity.type
_entity.pdbx_description
1 polymer ?
#
loop_
_entity_poly.entity_id
_entity_poly.type
_entity_poly.pdbx_seq_one_letter_code
_entity_poly.pdbx_strand_id
1 'polypeptide(L)'
;MVASRGQGLTKNVFGVALCLLVGGGVAFALRESKAPRPLPPGPVEPAGGVGGAQGGPVDFDGGTQVSAGARVGPTDEAEPPSLGRQADSAFCDEVVPPMPHRMSWGGPRTDVKVWCEGLSVERCGKYPKSCEVGIYCDGVRFCRSQSEHPSQEPCAGEGVQGASVACCPGLVARCGVPLASETCSPQTEDESEPVCLRCGDGVCGPLEQACNCPEDCAPSEARPKLRYRGWWPEGAWSKKGVAPDLTATPGQCLDARSSPEGIHRCMVSWSAGLFGLRRAAELRRVENLELFTPFDVDLMACLERASSYAHRLSETSREGCLEALYQRTQDSRLGKVRWYSLTYKGGG
;
A
#
# COMPACT_ATOMS: atom_id res chain seq x y z
N MET A 1 -50.43 -48.30 -42.18
CA MET A 1 -49.25 -48.88 -42.86
C MET A 1 -48.47 -47.77 -43.54
N VAL A 2 -47.46 -47.22 -42.85
CA VAL A 2 -46.35 -46.47 -43.47
C VAL A 2 -45.13 -46.82 -42.65
N ALA A 3 -44.19 -47.49 -43.30
CA ALA A 3 -42.88 -47.82 -42.76
C ALA A 3 -41.88 -46.77 -43.26
N SER A 4 -40.84 -46.49 -42.44
CA SER A 4 -39.42 -46.58 -42.84
C SER A 4 -38.54 -45.46 -42.25
N ARG A 5 -37.54 -45.95 -41.50
CA ARG A 5 -36.10 -45.60 -41.50
C ARG A 5 -35.61 -44.20 -41.12
N GLY A 6 -34.74 -44.20 -40.11
CA GLY A 6 -33.74 -43.18 -39.85
C GLY A 6 -32.79 -43.52 -38.69
N GLN A 7 -32.10 -44.67 -38.77
CA GLN A 7 -30.97 -45.00 -37.88
C GLN A 7 -29.65 -44.86 -38.64
N GLY A 8 -28.69 -44.16 -38.03
CA GLY A 8 -27.27 -44.38 -38.30
C GLY A 8 -26.43 -43.11 -38.34
N LEU A 9 -25.81 -42.74 -37.21
CA LEU A 9 -24.54 -42.00 -37.20
C LEU A 9 -23.85 -42.04 -35.82
N THR A 10 -23.35 -43.21 -35.40
CA THR A 10 -22.51 -43.33 -34.18
C THR A 10 -21.42 -44.39 -34.34
N LYS A 11 -20.49 -44.18 -35.29
CA LYS A 11 -19.23 -44.95 -35.33
C LYS A 11 -18.15 -44.08 -35.97
N ASN A 12 -17.47 -43.22 -35.20
CA ASN A 12 -16.16 -42.67 -35.58
C ASN A 12 -15.39 -41.90 -34.48
N VAL A 13 -15.68 -42.08 -33.18
CA VAL A 13 -14.97 -41.33 -32.12
C VAL A 13 -14.00 -42.20 -31.30
N PHE A 14 -13.98 -43.53 -31.47
CA PHE A 14 -13.10 -44.41 -30.69
C PHE A 14 -11.65 -44.55 -31.22
N GLY A 15 -11.32 -43.95 -32.37
CA GLY A 15 -10.00 -44.12 -33.00
C GLY A 15 -8.88 -43.19 -32.51
N VAL A 16 -9.20 -42.05 -31.91
CA VAL A 16 -8.17 -41.02 -31.58
C VAL A 16 -7.67 -41.14 -30.14
N ALA A 17 -8.43 -41.76 -29.24
CA ALA A 17 -8.05 -41.88 -27.83
C ALA A 17 -6.95 -42.93 -27.55
N LEU A 18 -6.68 -43.87 -28.48
CA LEU A 18 -5.71 -44.94 -28.25
C LEU A 18 -4.26 -44.59 -28.65
N CYS A 19 -4.05 -43.52 -29.44
CA CYS A 19 -2.69 -43.12 -29.84
C CYS A 19 -1.96 -42.24 -28.81
N LEU A 20 -2.66 -41.69 -27.81
CA LEU A 20 -2.04 -40.83 -26.78
C LEU A 20 -1.57 -41.60 -25.53
N LEU A 21 -1.86 -42.89 -25.41
CA LEU A 21 -1.55 -43.67 -24.20
C LEU A 21 -0.26 -44.51 -24.27
N VAL A 22 0.48 -44.53 -25.40
CA VAL A 22 1.67 -45.40 -25.56
C VAL A 22 2.99 -44.63 -25.81
N GLY A 23 2.95 -43.30 -25.99
CA GLY A 23 4.10 -42.53 -26.49
C GLY A 23 4.81 -41.57 -25.53
N GLY A 24 4.82 -41.83 -24.22
CA GLY A 24 5.35 -40.90 -23.21
C GLY A 24 6.49 -41.47 -22.35
N GLY A 25 7.46 -42.16 -22.97
CA GLY A 25 8.63 -42.71 -22.29
C GLY A 25 9.61 -41.61 -21.83
N VAL A 26 9.59 -41.35 -20.53
CA VAL A 26 10.66 -40.92 -19.62
C VAL A 26 12.03 -40.64 -20.26
N ALA A 27 12.45 -39.37 -20.22
CA ALA A 27 13.87 -38.98 -20.23
C ALA A 27 14.09 -37.85 -19.21
N PHE A 28 13.93 -38.16 -17.91
CA PHE A 28 14.50 -37.35 -16.84
C PHE A 28 15.95 -37.77 -16.66
N ALA A 29 16.85 -37.05 -17.33
CA ALA A 29 18.27 -37.09 -17.01
C ALA A 29 18.46 -36.53 -15.60
N LEU A 30 18.85 -37.40 -14.67
CA LEU A 30 19.36 -37.03 -13.35
C LEU A 30 20.60 -36.14 -13.57
N ARG A 31 20.41 -34.83 -13.39
CA ARG A 31 21.51 -33.88 -13.27
C ARG A 31 22.06 -34.02 -11.86
N GLU A 32 23.18 -34.73 -11.72
CA GLU A 32 23.93 -34.80 -10.46
C GLU A 32 24.23 -33.37 -9.97
N SER A 33 23.66 -33.04 -8.82
CA SER A 33 24.03 -31.85 -8.04
C SER A 33 25.45 -32.06 -7.53
N LYS A 34 26.42 -31.55 -8.29
CA LYS A 34 27.83 -31.48 -7.90
C LYS A 34 27.91 -30.73 -6.57
N ALA A 35 28.30 -31.43 -5.51
CA ALA A 35 28.52 -30.85 -4.19
C ALA A 35 29.48 -29.64 -4.28
N PRO A 36 29.22 -28.56 -3.53
CA PRO A 36 30.13 -27.41 -3.51
C PRO A 36 31.52 -27.86 -3.05
N ARG A 37 32.53 -27.52 -3.83
CA ARG A 37 33.94 -27.66 -3.44
C ARG A 37 34.15 -26.88 -2.14
N PRO A 38 34.75 -27.47 -1.09
CA PRO A 38 35.21 -26.68 0.05
C PRO A 38 36.24 -25.66 -0.45
N LEU A 39 35.97 -24.38 -0.15
CA LEU A 39 36.93 -23.31 -0.37
C LEU A 39 38.18 -23.58 0.48
N PRO A 40 39.39 -23.35 -0.06
CA PRO A 40 40.59 -23.40 0.75
C PRO A 40 40.51 -22.36 1.88
N PRO A 41 41.07 -22.65 3.07
CA PRO A 41 41.15 -21.65 4.12
C PRO A 41 41.94 -20.45 3.59
N GLY A 42 41.28 -19.29 3.57
CA GLY A 42 41.92 -18.02 3.25
C GLY A 42 43.03 -17.72 4.27
N PRO A 43 44.10 -17.01 3.85
CA PRO A 43 45.16 -16.63 4.76
C PRO A 43 44.60 -15.74 5.88
N VAL A 44 44.90 -16.13 7.11
CA VAL A 44 44.67 -15.31 8.30
C VAL A 44 45.65 -14.15 8.23
N GLU A 45 45.16 -12.96 7.86
CA GLU A 45 45.94 -11.73 8.02
C GLU A 45 45.82 -11.20 9.45
N PRO A 46 46.93 -10.83 10.09
CA PRO A 46 46.97 -10.34 11.44
C PRO A 46 46.46 -8.90 11.54
N ALA A 47 45.77 -8.62 12.63
CA ALA A 47 45.37 -7.29 13.04
C ALA A 47 46.60 -6.38 13.26
N GLY A 48 46.55 -5.18 12.69
CA GLY A 48 47.33 -4.03 13.15
C GLY A 48 48.03 -3.26 12.04
N GLY A 49 47.64 -2.00 11.82
CA GLY A 49 48.40 -1.10 10.96
C GLY A 49 47.67 0.20 10.62
N VAL A 50 47.80 1.19 11.50
CA VAL A 50 47.50 2.60 11.24
C VAL A 50 48.42 3.12 10.13
N GLY A 51 47.88 3.77 9.10
CA GLY A 51 48.68 4.47 8.10
C GLY A 51 47.86 5.12 7.00
N GLY A 52 47.79 6.45 6.99
CA GLY A 52 47.13 7.24 5.97
C GLY A 52 47.99 7.52 4.73
N ALA A 53 47.32 7.79 3.61
CA ALA A 53 47.75 8.55 2.43
C ALA A 53 46.49 8.72 1.55
N GLN A 54 45.97 9.92 1.29
CA GLN A 54 46.37 10.90 0.28
C GLN A 54 46.65 10.32 -1.13
N GLY A 55 45.84 10.78 -2.09
CA GLY A 55 45.89 10.53 -3.54
C GLY A 55 44.45 10.36 -4.04
N GLY A 56 43.80 11.31 -4.72
CA GLY A 56 44.18 12.00 -5.96
C GLY A 56 43.01 11.76 -6.95
N PRO A 57 42.52 12.75 -7.69
CA PRO A 57 41.28 12.63 -8.47
C PRO A 57 41.49 11.81 -9.74
N VAL A 58 40.58 10.88 -10.03
CA VAL A 58 40.49 10.15 -11.29
C VAL A 58 39.50 10.87 -12.20
N ASP A 59 40.02 11.42 -13.28
CA ASP A 59 39.26 11.85 -14.45
C ASP A 59 38.51 10.66 -15.07
N PHE A 60 37.20 10.80 -15.26
CA PHE A 60 36.39 9.89 -16.06
C PHE A 60 35.76 10.69 -17.21
N ASP A 61 36.48 10.70 -18.33
CA ASP A 61 36.02 11.18 -19.63
C ASP A 61 35.39 9.99 -20.37
N GLY A 62 34.14 10.09 -20.77
CA GLY A 62 33.38 8.94 -21.27
C GLY A 62 32.00 9.30 -21.79
N GLY A 63 31.94 10.17 -22.80
CA GLY A 63 30.71 10.51 -23.49
C GLY A 63 30.00 9.29 -24.09
N THR A 64 28.69 9.21 -23.85
CA THR A 64 27.77 8.36 -24.62
C THR A 64 26.75 9.26 -25.30
N GLN A 65 26.78 9.22 -26.63
CA GLN A 65 25.80 9.82 -27.53
C GLN A 65 24.43 9.17 -27.31
N VAL A 66 23.40 9.99 -27.07
CA VAL A 66 22.00 9.56 -27.19
C VAL A 66 21.39 10.26 -28.39
N SER A 67 21.04 9.43 -29.38
CA SER A 67 20.38 9.83 -30.62
C SER A 67 18.95 10.32 -30.37
N ALA A 68 18.62 11.41 -31.06
CA ALA A 68 17.30 12.00 -31.15
C ALA A 68 16.30 11.10 -31.92
N GLY A 69 15.02 11.21 -31.57
CA GLY A 69 13.94 10.93 -32.51
C GLY A 69 12.66 10.32 -31.93
N ALA A 70 11.80 11.12 -31.32
CA ALA A 70 10.37 10.82 -31.23
C ALA A 70 9.55 12.10 -31.38
N ARG A 71 8.85 12.21 -32.52
CA ARG A 71 7.90 13.27 -32.83
C ARG A 71 6.68 13.16 -31.93
N VAL A 72 6.42 14.20 -31.14
CA VAL A 72 5.16 14.42 -30.44
C VAL A 72 4.19 15.07 -31.43
N GLY A 73 3.09 14.40 -31.72
CA GLY A 73 1.95 14.98 -32.44
C GLY A 73 1.00 15.69 -31.47
N PRO A 74 0.31 16.76 -31.89
CA PRO A 74 -0.60 17.52 -31.04
C PRO A 74 -1.90 16.74 -30.81
N THR A 75 -2.28 16.57 -29.54
CA THR A 75 -3.63 16.19 -29.14
C THR A 75 -4.45 17.45 -28.92
N ASP A 76 -5.43 17.67 -29.79
CA ASP A 76 -6.49 18.66 -29.61
C ASP A 76 -7.34 18.28 -28.39
N GLU A 77 -7.22 19.04 -27.30
CA GLU A 77 -8.11 18.98 -26.15
C GLU A 77 -9.38 19.77 -26.47
N ALA A 78 -10.49 19.05 -26.62
CA ALA A 78 -11.83 19.62 -26.68
C ALA A 78 -12.29 19.99 -25.27
N GLU A 79 -12.34 21.30 -25.01
CA GLU A 79 -12.92 21.94 -23.83
C GLU A 79 -14.41 21.57 -23.68
N PRO A 80 -14.87 21.01 -22.55
CA PRO A 80 -16.30 20.87 -22.27
C PRO A 80 -16.89 22.20 -21.75
N PRO A 81 -18.15 22.52 -22.09
CA PRO A 81 -18.77 23.80 -21.78
C PRO A 81 -18.97 24.02 -20.27
N SER A 82 -18.49 25.17 -19.80
CA SER A 82 -18.72 25.72 -18.48
C SER A 82 -20.21 25.99 -18.24
N LEU A 83 -20.84 25.16 -17.39
CA LEU A 83 -22.17 25.40 -16.82
C LEU A 83 -22.07 26.55 -15.81
N GLY A 84 -22.55 27.72 -16.21
CA GLY A 84 -22.72 28.87 -15.33
C GLY A 84 -23.71 28.58 -14.20
N ARG A 85 -23.23 28.60 -12.95
CA ARG A 85 -24.08 28.72 -11.77
C ARG A 85 -24.28 30.20 -11.46
N GLN A 86 -25.47 30.66 -11.77
CA GLN A 86 -26.05 31.92 -11.32
C GLN A 86 -26.28 31.79 -9.80
N ALA A 87 -25.54 32.57 -9.01
CA ALA A 87 -25.75 32.66 -7.56
C ALA A 87 -26.71 33.83 -7.31
N ASP A 88 -27.96 33.49 -7.00
CA ASP A 88 -28.94 34.45 -6.50
C ASP A 88 -28.57 34.85 -5.07
N SER A 89 -28.18 36.11 -4.92
CA SER A 89 -27.96 36.80 -3.66
C SER A 89 -29.30 37.16 -3.02
N ALA A 90 -29.83 36.29 -2.15
CA ALA A 90 -30.89 36.65 -1.22
C ALA A 90 -30.27 37.15 0.09
N PHE A 91 -30.34 38.47 0.26
CA PHE A 91 -29.92 39.24 1.42
C PHE A 91 -30.86 38.92 2.60
N CYS A 92 -30.41 38.15 3.58
CA CYS A 92 -31.08 38.04 4.87
C CYS A 92 -30.54 39.13 5.80
N ASP A 93 -31.31 40.21 5.96
CA ASP A 93 -31.18 41.15 7.07
C ASP A 93 -31.51 40.41 8.38
N GLU A 94 -30.47 39.95 9.09
CA GLU A 94 -30.61 39.36 10.41
C GLU A 94 -30.52 40.44 11.48
N VAL A 95 -31.66 40.68 12.12
CA VAL A 95 -31.85 41.58 13.25
C VAL A 95 -31.00 41.09 14.43
N VAL A 96 -29.96 41.85 14.79
CA VAL A 96 -29.11 41.60 15.96
C VAL A 96 -29.90 41.92 17.25
N PRO A 97 -30.14 40.97 18.16
CA PRO A 97 -30.72 41.28 19.46
C PRO A 97 -29.68 41.96 20.37
N PRO A 98 -30.09 42.91 21.24
CA PRO A 98 -29.18 43.56 22.17
C PRO A 98 -28.72 42.57 23.23
N MET A 99 -27.40 42.33 23.30
CA MET A 99 -26.80 41.51 24.35
C MET A 99 -26.87 42.21 25.72
N PRO A 100 -27.20 41.49 26.80
CA PRO A 100 -27.20 42.04 28.14
C PRO A 100 -25.78 42.27 28.68
N HIS A 101 -25.66 43.32 29.49
CA HIS A 101 -24.47 43.75 30.21
C HIS A 101 -23.91 42.71 31.20
N ARG A 102 -22.59 42.89 31.44
CA ARG A 102 -21.76 42.43 32.58
C ARG A 102 -21.26 40.99 32.54
N MET A 103 -20.12 40.81 31.88
CA MET A 103 -19.10 39.86 32.35
C MET A 103 -18.14 40.57 33.31
N SER A 104 -17.81 39.88 34.40
CA SER A 104 -16.83 40.27 35.41
C SER A 104 -15.47 40.62 34.82
N TRP A 105 -14.84 41.63 35.42
CA TRP A 105 -13.44 41.99 35.23
C TRP A 105 -12.52 40.85 35.69
N GLY A 106 -12.29 39.87 34.81
CA GLY A 106 -11.08 39.05 34.86
C GLY A 106 -9.91 39.95 34.46
N GLY A 107 -8.89 40.04 35.30
CA GLY A 107 -7.70 40.86 35.03
C GLY A 107 -7.07 40.55 33.67
N PRO A 108 -6.26 41.47 33.10
CA PRO A 108 -5.68 41.30 31.78
C PRO A 108 -4.83 40.03 31.76
N ARG A 109 -5.37 38.97 31.12
CA ARG A 109 -4.57 37.82 30.69
C ARG A 109 -3.63 38.34 29.62
N THR A 110 -2.44 38.75 30.05
CA THR A 110 -1.31 39.10 29.18
C THR A 110 -0.64 37.81 28.69
N ASP A 111 -1.43 36.86 28.19
CA ASP A 111 -0.89 35.74 27.42
C ASP A 111 -0.50 36.32 26.07
N VAL A 112 0.71 36.87 26.01
CA VAL A 112 1.33 37.31 24.76
C VAL A 112 1.40 36.07 23.86
N LYS A 113 0.58 36.06 22.80
CA LYS A 113 0.62 35.02 21.78
C LYS A 113 1.97 35.08 21.09
N VAL A 114 2.89 34.19 21.47
CA VAL A 114 4.21 34.07 20.84
C VAL A 114 4.03 33.27 19.55
N TRP A 115 4.49 33.85 18.44
CA TRP A 115 4.62 33.13 17.17
C TRP A 115 5.98 32.44 17.14
N CYS A 116 5.99 31.10 17.14
CA CYS A 116 7.22 30.32 17.30
C CYS A 116 7.90 30.03 15.95
N GLU A 117 7.12 29.94 14.88
CA GLU A 117 7.58 29.64 13.53
C GLU A 117 8.43 30.80 13.01
N GLY A 118 9.70 30.55 12.69
CA GLY A 118 10.67 31.58 12.28
C GLY A 118 11.49 32.18 13.42
N LEU A 119 11.29 31.75 14.67
CA LEU A 119 12.30 31.98 15.72
C LEU A 119 13.53 31.11 15.45
N SER A 120 14.72 31.67 15.66
CA SER A 120 15.94 30.86 15.72
C SER A 120 15.88 29.89 16.90
N VAL A 121 16.62 28.78 16.80
CA VAL A 121 16.67 27.75 17.84
C VAL A 121 17.09 28.33 19.19
N GLU A 122 18.00 29.31 19.21
CA GLU A 122 18.47 29.99 20.43
C GLU A 122 17.38 30.88 21.04
N ARG A 123 16.53 31.49 20.20
CA ARG A 123 15.41 32.31 20.68
C ARG A 123 14.23 31.46 21.14
N CYS A 124 14.09 30.24 20.63
CA CYS A 124 13.04 29.31 21.02
C CYS A 124 13.03 29.06 22.54
N GLY A 125 14.22 28.87 23.12
CA GLY A 125 14.40 28.65 24.57
C GLY A 125 13.96 29.82 25.47
N LYS A 126 13.69 31.01 24.90
CA LYS A 126 13.14 32.15 25.65
C LYS A 126 11.64 32.00 25.96
N TYR A 127 10.95 31.09 25.26
CA TYR A 127 9.51 30.90 25.38
C TYR A 127 9.14 29.42 25.63
N PRO A 128 9.67 28.77 26.68
CA PRO A 128 9.53 27.32 26.90
C PRO A 128 8.11 26.87 27.26
N LYS A 129 7.16 27.80 27.43
CA LYS A 129 5.73 27.50 27.65
C LYS A 129 4.91 27.50 26.36
N SER A 130 5.47 28.03 25.27
CA SER A 130 4.76 28.24 24.02
C SER A 130 5.48 27.63 22.83
N CYS A 131 6.80 27.52 22.90
CA CYS A 131 7.63 27.01 21.83
C CYS A 131 8.47 25.81 22.29
N GLU A 132 8.84 24.96 21.33
CA GLU A 132 9.76 23.85 21.51
C GLU A 132 10.69 23.71 20.29
N VAL A 133 11.83 23.03 20.50
CA VAL A 133 12.79 22.77 19.43
C VAL A 133 12.51 21.40 18.83
N GLY A 134 12.24 21.37 17.52
CA GLY A 134 12.13 20.17 16.70
C GLY A 134 13.41 19.88 15.91
N ILE A 135 13.45 18.73 15.26
CA ILE A 135 14.52 18.32 14.34
C ILE A 135 13.87 17.74 13.08
N TYR A 136 14.24 18.27 11.92
CA TYR A 136 13.83 17.74 10.62
C TYR A 136 14.62 16.48 10.24
N CYS A 137 14.19 15.82 9.17
CA CYS A 137 14.80 14.61 8.65
C CYS A 137 16.26 14.76 8.18
N ASP A 138 16.70 15.98 7.86
CA ASP A 138 18.09 16.31 7.51
C ASP A 138 18.97 16.61 8.76
N GLY A 139 18.37 16.60 9.96
CA GLY A 139 19.04 16.96 11.21
C GLY A 139 19.01 18.45 11.53
N VAL A 140 18.43 19.30 10.67
CA VAL A 140 18.27 20.73 10.94
C VAL A 140 17.27 20.92 12.06
N ARG A 141 17.67 21.74 13.04
CA ARG A 141 16.85 22.09 14.20
C ARG A 141 15.99 23.30 13.88
N PHE A 142 14.75 23.31 14.33
CA PHE A 142 13.82 24.43 14.12
C PHE A 142 13.00 24.70 15.37
N CYS A 143 12.39 25.89 15.44
CA CYS A 143 11.46 26.25 16.51
C CYS A 143 10.02 26.14 16.02
N ARG A 144 9.16 25.52 16.83
CA ARG A 144 7.73 25.41 16.54
C ARG A 144 6.90 25.64 17.79
N SER A 145 5.60 25.87 17.59
CA SER A 145 4.65 25.97 18.69
C SER A 145 4.51 24.62 19.39
N GLN A 146 4.44 24.62 20.72
CA GLN A 146 4.05 23.43 21.47
C GLN A 146 2.61 23.05 21.13
N SER A 147 2.34 21.75 21.08
CA SER A 147 0.95 21.28 20.99
C SER A 147 0.15 21.82 22.17
N GLU A 148 -1.10 22.22 21.94
CA GLU A 148 -2.01 22.69 23.01
C GLU A 148 -2.17 21.65 24.13
N HIS A 149 -1.93 20.39 23.80
CA HIS A 149 -1.99 19.26 24.70
C HIS A 149 -0.67 18.48 24.61
N PRO A 150 0.42 18.99 25.22
CA PRO A 150 1.69 18.28 25.17
C PRO A 150 1.50 16.92 25.81
N SER A 151 2.04 15.88 25.16
CA SER A 151 2.05 14.55 25.75
C SER A 151 2.75 14.63 27.11
N GLN A 152 2.11 14.07 28.15
CA GLN A 152 2.75 13.92 29.45
C GLN A 152 3.75 12.75 29.46
N GLU A 153 3.81 11.99 28.36
CA GLU A 153 4.76 10.88 28.24
C GLU A 153 6.19 11.41 28.07
N PRO A 154 7.17 10.78 28.74
CA PRO A 154 8.57 11.21 28.68
C PRO A 154 9.24 10.93 27.33
N CYS A 155 8.55 10.22 26.43
CA CYS A 155 9.03 9.81 25.13
C CYS A 155 7.87 9.77 24.12
N ALA A 156 8.20 9.76 22.84
CA ALA A 156 7.22 9.68 21.75
C ALA A 156 6.89 8.22 21.41
N GLY A 157 5.58 7.92 21.41
CA GLY A 157 5.04 6.63 20.98
C GLY A 157 5.13 6.42 19.45
N GLU A 158 4.76 5.21 19.02
CA GLU A 158 4.77 4.82 17.61
C GLU A 158 3.84 5.71 16.78
N GLY A 159 4.32 6.22 15.65
CA GLY A 159 3.55 7.11 14.78
C GLY A 159 3.53 8.59 15.17
N VAL A 160 4.09 8.96 16.33
CA VAL A 160 4.22 10.36 16.72
C VAL A 160 5.32 11.03 15.89
N GLN A 161 5.00 12.18 15.29
CA GLN A 161 5.90 12.99 14.47
C GLN A 161 6.83 13.87 15.31
N GLY A 162 8.04 14.06 14.80
CA GLY A 162 9.00 15.12 15.09
C GLY A 162 9.10 15.45 16.56
N ALA A 163 9.38 14.44 17.34
CA ALA A 163 9.36 14.62 18.77
C ALA A 163 10.51 15.56 19.18
N SER A 164 10.15 16.69 19.78
CA SER A 164 11.00 17.44 20.71
C SER A 164 11.48 16.58 21.88
N VAL A 165 10.94 15.36 21.99
CA VAL A 165 11.32 14.28 22.91
C VAL A 165 11.90 13.08 22.16
N ALA A 166 12.66 12.21 22.83
CA ALA A 166 13.17 10.99 22.21
C ALA A 166 12.03 9.98 21.95
N CYS A 167 12.20 9.09 20.96
CA CYS A 167 11.31 7.95 20.80
C CYS A 167 11.38 7.01 22.01
N CYS A 168 10.26 6.37 22.34
CA CYS A 168 10.22 5.40 23.44
C CYS A 168 11.13 4.18 23.18
N PRO A 169 11.59 3.47 24.23
CA PRO A 169 12.44 2.29 24.07
C PRO A 169 11.86 1.26 23.08
N GLY A 170 12.68 0.81 22.13
CA GLY A 170 12.27 -0.10 21.06
C GLY A 170 11.73 0.58 19.80
N LEU A 171 11.67 1.92 19.77
CA LEU A 171 11.34 2.71 18.59
C LEU A 171 12.55 3.50 18.10
N VAL A 172 12.60 3.76 16.79
CA VAL A 172 13.65 4.52 16.11
C VAL A 172 12.99 5.66 15.33
N ALA A 173 13.54 6.87 15.45
CA ALA A 173 13.11 8.02 14.66
C ALA A 173 13.55 7.81 13.20
N ARG A 174 12.59 7.75 12.27
CA ARG A 174 12.84 7.48 10.86
C ARG A 174 12.15 8.47 9.96
N CYS A 175 12.75 8.64 8.79
CA CYS A 175 12.24 9.43 7.70
C CYS A 175 12.10 8.56 6.47
N GLY A 176 11.42 9.09 5.47
CA GLY A 176 11.37 8.48 4.16
C GLY A 176 9.96 8.13 3.73
N VAL A 177 9.67 8.47 2.48
CA VAL A 177 8.38 8.26 1.85
C VAL A 177 8.58 7.72 0.43
N PRO A 178 7.72 6.78 0.00
CA PRO A 178 7.76 6.27 -1.35
C PRO A 178 7.31 7.36 -2.32
N LEU A 179 8.12 7.60 -3.35
CA LEU A 179 7.71 8.38 -4.50
C LEU A 179 6.85 7.52 -5.43
N ALA A 180 6.12 8.16 -6.34
CA ALA A 180 5.30 7.46 -7.35
C ALA A 180 6.11 6.47 -8.21
N SER A 181 7.42 6.70 -8.34
CA SER A 181 8.39 5.86 -9.05
C SER A 181 8.87 4.63 -8.27
N GLU A 182 8.29 4.33 -7.10
CA GLU A 182 8.77 3.30 -6.16
C GLU A 182 10.19 3.54 -5.62
N THR A 183 10.76 4.71 -5.92
CA THR A 183 12.02 5.16 -5.32
C THR A 183 11.75 5.79 -3.97
N CYS A 184 12.63 5.57 -3.02
CA CYS A 184 12.53 6.19 -1.72
C CYS A 184 13.11 7.59 -1.75
N SER A 185 12.30 8.59 -1.39
CA SER A 185 12.85 9.88 -1.01
C SER A 185 13.12 9.85 0.48
N PRO A 186 14.36 10.08 0.95
CA PRO A 186 14.61 10.26 2.37
C PRO A 186 13.85 11.48 2.93
N GLN A 187 13.42 12.41 2.06
CA GLN A 187 12.77 13.68 2.39
C GLN A 187 11.72 14.00 1.32
N THR A 188 10.45 14.11 1.66
CA THR A 188 9.46 14.63 0.70
C THR A 188 9.74 16.10 0.41
N GLU A 189 10.16 16.83 1.45
CA GLU A 189 10.46 18.27 1.49
C GLU A 189 11.41 18.51 2.69
N ASP A 190 12.24 19.56 2.64
CA ASP A 190 13.25 19.91 3.67
C ASP A 190 12.66 20.04 5.09
N GLU A 191 11.34 20.21 5.21
CA GLU A 191 10.62 20.41 6.47
C GLU A 191 9.93 19.13 7.00
N SER A 192 10.25 17.95 6.44
CA SER A 192 9.67 16.69 6.92
C SER A 192 10.22 16.32 8.30
N GLU A 193 9.32 15.97 9.23
CA GLU A 193 9.67 15.53 10.58
C GLU A 193 9.80 13.99 10.67
N PRO A 194 10.75 13.45 11.45
CA PRO A 194 10.87 12.01 11.63
C PRO A 194 9.69 11.44 12.42
N VAL A 195 9.35 10.18 12.18
CA VAL A 195 8.31 9.45 12.92
C VAL A 195 8.96 8.34 13.74
N CYS A 196 8.51 8.13 14.97
CA CYS A 196 8.95 7.00 15.77
C CYS A 196 8.33 5.69 15.27
N LEU A 197 9.16 4.75 14.81
CA LEU A 197 8.76 3.47 14.21
C LEU A 197 9.46 2.29 14.88
N ARG A 198 8.96 1.07 14.70
CA ARG A 198 9.50 -0.13 15.34
C ARG A 198 10.43 -0.91 14.39
N CYS A 199 11.30 -0.20 13.68
CA CYS A 199 12.16 -0.88 12.73
C CYS A 199 13.18 -1.80 13.43
N GLY A 200 13.54 -2.90 12.79
CA GLY A 200 14.51 -3.90 13.22
C GLY A 200 13.90 -5.13 13.92
N ASP A 201 12.57 -5.24 14.03
CA ASP A 201 11.91 -6.41 14.61
C ASP A 201 11.62 -7.53 13.59
N GLY A 202 11.93 -7.29 12.31
CA GLY A 202 11.70 -8.23 11.20
C GLY A 202 10.24 -8.30 10.74
N VAL A 203 9.36 -7.40 11.21
CA VAL A 203 7.93 -7.37 10.90
C VAL A 203 7.52 -5.98 10.44
N CYS A 204 7.18 -5.85 9.15
CA CYS A 204 6.71 -4.60 8.59
C CYS A 204 5.35 -4.19 9.19
N GLY A 205 5.37 -3.16 10.03
CA GLY A 205 4.19 -2.56 10.66
C GLY A 205 3.35 -1.69 9.72
N PRO A 206 2.22 -1.16 10.19
CA PRO A 206 1.30 -0.39 9.35
C PRO A 206 1.76 1.05 9.07
N LEU A 207 2.73 1.54 9.85
CA LEU A 207 3.38 2.84 9.69
C LEU A 207 4.78 2.70 9.05
N GLU A 208 5.18 1.47 8.77
CA GLU A 208 6.47 1.12 8.24
C GLU A 208 6.35 0.80 6.74
N GLN A 209 7.39 1.14 6.01
CA GLN A 209 7.48 0.98 4.58
C GLN A 209 8.94 0.84 4.17
N ALA A 210 9.18 0.37 2.95
CA ALA A 210 10.53 0.10 2.44
C ALA A 210 11.47 1.32 2.54
N CYS A 211 10.93 2.54 2.62
CA CYS A 211 11.71 3.78 2.69
C CYS A 211 12.09 4.23 4.09
N ASN A 212 11.31 3.90 5.12
CA ASN A 212 11.58 4.33 6.50
C ASN A 212 12.05 3.16 7.41
N CYS A 213 11.68 1.92 7.09
CA CYS A 213 12.16 0.69 7.72
C CYS A 213 12.57 -0.34 6.65
N PRO A 214 13.59 -0.08 5.82
CA PRO A 214 14.02 -1.03 4.78
C PRO A 214 14.42 -2.40 5.35
N GLU A 215 14.98 -2.43 6.56
CA GLU A 215 15.36 -3.65 7.25
C GLU A 215 14.20 -4.61 7.53
N ASP A 216 12.95 -4.14 7.54
CA ASP A 216 11.75 -4.97 7.77
C ASP A 216 10.84 -5.03 6.55
N CYS A 217 10.78 -3.93 5.79
CA CYS A 217 9.79 -3.72 4.74
C CYS A 217 10.35 -3.75 3.31
N ALA A 218 11.68 -3.73 3.11
CA ALA A 218 12.25 -3.86 1.78
C ALA A 218 12.43 -5.35 1.41
N PRO A 219 11.87 -5.81 0.28
CA PRO A 219 12.17 -7.15 -0.22
C PRO A 219 13.62 -7.20 -0.69
N SER A 220 14.29 -8.32 -0.44
CA SER A 220 15.65 -8.59 -0.90
C SER A 220 15.76 -10.00 -1.46
N GLU A 221 16.85 -10.31 -2.17
CA GLU A 221 17.08 -11.68 -2.64
C GLU A 221 17.11 -12.69 -1.47
N ALA A 222 17.61 -12.28 -0.31
CA ALA A 222 17.63 -13.09 0.90
C ALA A 222 16.26 -13.20 1.59
N ARG A 223 15.36 -12.24 1.36
CA ARG A 223 14.00 -12.19 1.93
C ARG A 223 12.99 -11.73 0.89
N PRO A 224 12.61 -12.62 -0.05
CA PRO A 224 11.62 -12.29 -1.07
C PRO A 224 10.20 -12.16 -0.50
N LYS A 225 9.97 -12.73 0.68
CA LYS A 225 8.72 -12.60 1.44
C LYS A 225 8.96 -11.80 2.71
N LEU A 226 7.97 -11.01 3.09
CA LEU A 226 8.00 -10.11 4.24
C LEU A 226 6.95 -10.53 5.26
N ARG A 227 7.24 -10.30 6.53
CA ARG A 227 6.26 -10.42 7.61
C ARG A 227 5.57 -9.08 7.76
N TYR A 228 4.26 -9.10 7.89
CA TYR A 228 3.46 -7.90 8.03
C TYR A 228 2.61 -7.96 9.29
N ARG A 229 2.46 -6.82 9.96
CA ARG A 229 1.52 -6.62 11.05
C ARG A 229 0.65 -5.41 10.72
N GLY A 230 -0.63 -5.64 10.48
CA GLY A 230 -1.60 -4.57 10.29
C GLY A 230 -2.03 -3.93 11.61
N TRP A 231 -2.97 -3.00 11.49
CA TRP A 231 -3.53 -2.25 12.63
C TRP A 231 -4.27 -3.14 13.63
N TRP A 232 -4.81 -4.28 13.17
CA TRP A 232 -5.65 -5.19 13.94
C TRP A 232 -5.24 -6.65 13.65
N PRO A 233 -4.10 -7.10 14.17
CA PRO A 233 -3.57 -8.45 13.89
C PRO A 233 -4.49 -9.56 14.42
N GLU A 234 -5.31 -9.26 15.41
CA GLU A 234 -6.33 -10.15 15.98
C GLU A 234 -7.59 -10.29 15.11
N GLY A 235 -7.67 -9.56 13.99
CA GLY A 235 -8.82 -9.49 13.09
C GLY A 235 -9.61 -8.20 13.22
N ALA A 236 -10.58 -7.99 12.32
CA ALA A 236 -11.34 -6.74 12.21
C ALA A 236 -12.03 -6.35 13.54
N TRP A 237 -11.39 -5.47 14.31
CA TRP A 237 -11.88 -5.05 15.63
C TRP A 237 -13.10 -4.14 15.48
N SER A 238 -14.24 -4.66 15.92
CA SER A 238 -15.50 -3.97 16.09
C SER A 238 -15.51 -3.13 17.37
N LYS A 239 -14.62 -2.14 17.51
CA LYS A 239 -14.64 -1.24 18.69
C LYS A 239 -15.93 -0.39 18.81
N LYS A 240 -16.88 -0.52 17.88
CA LYS A 240 -18.29 -0.07 17.98
C LYS A 240 -19.30 -1.04 17.35
N GLY A 241 -19.09 -2.36 17.43
CA GLY A 241 -20.14 -3.33 17.10
C GLY A 241 -20.54 -3.45 15.63
N VAL A 242 -19.74 -2.94 14.69
CA VAL A 242 -19.92 -3.24 13.27
C VAL A 242 -18.55 -3.62 12.72
N ALA A 243 -18.21 -4.92 12.82
CA ALA A 243 -17.33 -5.51 11.83
C ALA A 243 -17.93 -5.18 10.44
N PRO A 244 -17.13 -5.08 9.36
CA PRO A 244 -17.69 -4.97 8.01
C PRO A 244 -18.59 -6.20 7.74
N ASP A 245 -19.87 -6.04 8.05
CA ASP A 245 -21.02 -6.92 7.83
C ASP A 245 -20.80 -8.40 8.21
N LEU A 246 -20.63 -8.67 9.52
CA LEU A 246 -20.75 -10.03 10.09
C LEU A 246 -19.79 -11.10 9.52
N THR A 247 -18.80 -10.72 8.71
CA THR A 247 -17.78 -11.65 8.24
C THR A 247 -16.77 -11.90 9.35
N ALA A 248 -16.51 -13.17 9.65
CA ALA A 248 -15.50 -13.62 10.61
C ALA A 248 -14.14 -13.90 9.94
N THR A 249 -14.12 -14.10 8.62
CA THR A 249 -12.90 -14.36 7.85
C THR A 249 -12.94 -13.69 6.47
N PRO A 250 -11.78 -13.43 5.83
CA PRO A 250 -11.72 -12.87 4.48
C PRO A 250 -12.51 -13.69 3.44
N GLY A 251 -12.46 -15.02 3.52
CA GLY A 251 -13.16 -15.91 2.59
C GLY A 251 -14.69 -15.83 2.66
N GLN A 252 -15.25 -15.30 3.75
CA GLN A 252 -16.69 -15.06 3.89
C GLN A 252 -17.15 -13.76 3.24
N CYS A 253 -16.23 -12.87 2.81
CA CYS A 253 -16.60 -11.69 2.04
C CYS A 253 -17.37 -12.05 0.77
N LEU A 254 -16.95 -13.13 0.10
CA LEU A 254 -17.64 -13.63 -1.07
C LEU A 254 -19.06 -14.06 -0.71
N ASP A 255 -19.30 -14.69 0.45
CA ASP A 255 -20.63 -15.15 0.86
C ASP A 255 -21.56 -14.01 1.32
N ALA A 256 -21.05 -13.08 2.13
CA ALA A 256 -21.82 -12.01 2.74
C ALA A 256 -22.21 -10.89 1.76
N ARG A 257 -21.51 -10.75 0.63
CA ARG A 257 -21.71 -9.65 -0.32
C ARG A 257 -22.26 -10.16 -1.65
N SER A 258 -23.06 -9.34 -2.31
CA SER A 258 -23.70 -9.67 -3.59
C SER A 258 -23.06 -8.96 -4.79
N SER A 259 -22.37 -7.85 -4.58
CA SER A 259 -21.71 -7.08 -5.64
C SER A 259 -20.18 -7.27 -5.66
N PRO A 260 -19.53 -7.23 -6.84
CA PRO A 260 -18.07 -7.27 -6.94
C PRO A 260 -17.39 -6.19 -6.08
N GLU A 261 -17.90 -4.95 -6.08
CA GLU A 261 -17.36 -3.84 -5.31
C GLU A 261 -17.50 -4.05 -3.80
N GLY A 262 -18.62 -4.65 -3.36
CA GLY A 262 -18.85 -4.98 -1.96
C GLY A 262 -17.90 -6.06 -1.47
N ILE A 263 -17.67 -7.10 -2.28
CA ILE A 263 -16.70 -8.16 -2.00
C ILE A 263 -15.30 -7.56 -1.92
N HIS A 264 -14.91 -6.76 -2.92
CA HIS A 264 -13.59 -6.12 -2.96
C HIS A 264 -13.33 -5.27 -1.73
N ARG A 265 -14.26 -4.37 -1.38
CA ARG A 265 -14.14 -3.51 -0.18
C ARG A 265 -14.01 -4.33 1.10
N CYS A 266 -14.76 -5.42 1.22
CA CYS A 266 -14.66 -6.33 2.36
C CYS A 266 -13.26 -6.96 2.46
N MET A 267 -12.72 -7.49 1.36
CA MET A 267 -11.39 -8.12 1.35
C MET A 267 -10.25 -7.10 1.56
N VAL A 268 -10.37 -5.89 1.01
CA VAL A 268 -9.43 -4.78 1.25
C VAL A 268 -9.44 -4.36 2.72
N SER A 269 -10.61 -4.32 3.36
CA SER A 269 -10.71 -4.01 4.79
C SER A 269 -10.01 -5.07 5.65
N TRP A 270 -10.17 -6.34 5.31
CA TRP A 270 -9.50 -7.45 6.00
C TRP A 270 -7.98 -7.42 5.82
N SER A 271 -7.50 -7.25 4.58
CA SER A 271 -6.06 -7.18 4.30
C SER A 271 -5.40 -5.96 4.93
N ALA A 272 -6.06 -4.80 4.92
CA ALA A 272 -5.55 -3.60 5.57
C ALA A 272 -5.51 -3.75 7.10
N GLY A 273 -6.50 -4.44 7.67
CA GLY A 273 -6.55 -4.72 9.10
C GLY A 273 -5.46 -5.68 9.56
N LEU A 274 -5.28 -6.79 8.84
CA LEU A 274 -4.36 -7.86 9.22
C LEU A 274 -2.91 -7.55 8.86
N PHE A 275 -2.68 -6.88 7.72
CA PHE A 275 -1.34 -6.71 7.15
C PHE A 275 -0.97 -5.26 6.83
N GLY A 276 -1.90 -4.30 6.96
CA GLY A 276 -1.67 -2.93 6.50
C GLY A 276 -1.65 -2.78 4.98
N LEU A 277 -1.87 -3.86 4.23
CA LEU A 277 -1.80 -3.91 2.77
C LEU A 277 -3.18 -3.78 2.14
N ARG A 278 -3.26 -3.21 0.94
CA ARG A 278 -4.54 -3.02 0.24
C ARG A 278 -4.61 -3.68 -1.12
N ARG A 279 -3.47 -4.12 -1.67
CA ARG A 279 -3.40 -4.69 -3.02
C ARG A 279 -3.08 -6.18 -2.98
N ALA A 280 -3.69 -6.95 -3.86
CA ALA A 280 -3.44 -8.37 -4.03
C ALA A 280 -1.97 -8.66 -4.40
N ALA A 281 -1.35 -7.79 -5.20
CA ALA A 281 0.05 -7.92 -5.57
C ALA A 281 1.00 -7.81 -4.37
N GLU A 282 0.66 -6.97 -3.37
CA GLU A 282 1.43 -6.83 -2.13
C GLU A 282 1.23 -8.05 -1.24
N LEU A 283 -0.02 -8.52 -1.10
CA LEU A 283 -0.35 -9.70 -0.31
C LEU A 283 0.45 -10.94 -0.74
N ARG A 284 0.69 -11.14 -2.05
CA ARG A 284 1.50 -12.27 -2.56
C ARG A 284 2.93 -12.31 -2.00
N ARG A 285 3.44 -11.19 -1.46
CA ARG A 285 4.77 -11.08 -0.85
C ARG A 285 4.77 -11.38 0.65
N VAL A 286 3.61 -11.61 1.26
CA VAL A 286 3.50 -11.89 2.69
C VAL A 286 3.92 -13.34 2.98
N GLU A 287 4.74 -13.56 4.02
CA GLU A 287 5.20 -14.90 4.42
C GLU A 287 4.08 -15.76 5.01
N ASN A 288 3.22 -15.17 5.85
CA ASN A 288 2.21 -15.86 6.66
C ASN A 288 0.77 -15.39 6.33
N LEU A 289 0.28 -15.76 5.15
CA LEU A 289 -1.08 -15.47 4.66
C LEU A 289 -2.16 -16.41 5.26
N GLU A 290 -2.04 -16.88 6.50
CA GLU A 290 -2.89 -17.97 7.02
C GLU A 290 -4.42 -17.71 6.91
N LEU A 291 -4.84 -16.44 6.95
CA LEU A 291 -6.25 -16.04 6.84
C LEU A 291 -6.73 -15.82 5.39
N PHE A 292 -5.82 -15.77 4.41
CA PHE A 292 -6.12 -15.60 3.00
C PHE A 292 -5.67 -16.83 2.21
N THR A 293 -6.62 -17.51 1.61
CA THR A 293 -6.30 -18.60 0.69
C THR A 293 -5.73 -18.04 -0.62
N PRO A 294 -5.01 -18.86 -1.43
CA PRO A 294 -4.60 -18.45 -2.77
C PRO A 294 -5.79 -18.00 -3.64
N PHE A 295 -6.96 -18.62 -3.44
CA PHE A 295 -8.20 -18.22 -4.09
C PHE A 295 -8.61 -16.79 -3.73
N ASP A 296 -8.52 -16.41 -2.45
CA ASP A 296 -8.90 -15.08 -1.98
C ASP A 296 -8.00 -13.99 -2.59
N VAL A 297 -6.69 -14.26 -2.66
CA VAL A 297 -5.73 -13.32 -3.28
C VAL A 297 -5.96 -13.18 -4.78
N ASP A 298 -6.27 -14.27 -5.49
CA ASP A 298 -6.61 -14.23 -6.90
C ASP A 298 -7.96 -13.53 -7.16
N LEU A 299 -8.95 -13.75 -6.30
CA LEU A 299 -10.23 -13.05 -6.35
C LEU A 299 -10.04 -11.54 -6.18
N MET A 300 -9.26 -11.10 -5.18
CA MET A 300 -8.91 -9.68 -5.02
C MET A 300 -8.24 -9.12 -6.28
N ALA A 301 -7.26 -9.83 -6.84
CA ALA A 301 -6.56 -9.38 -8.04
C ALA A 301 -7.50 -9.24 -9.25
N CYS A 302 -8.52 -10.09 -9.38
CA CYS A 302 -9.55 -9.92 -10.41
C CYS A 302 -10.47 -8.73 -10.12
N LEU A 303 -10.84 -8.49 -8.86
CA LEU A 303 -11.73 -7.41 -8.44
C LEU A 303 -11.10 -6.01 -8.51
N GLU A 304 -9.77 -5.91 -8.40
CA GLU A 304 -9.01 -4.67 -8.56
C GLU A 304 -9.01 -4.13 -10.00
N ARG A 305 -9.27 -5.00 -10.98
CA ARG A 305 -9.29 -4.61 -12.39
C ARG A 305 -10.50 -3.74 -12.68
N ALA A 306 -10.33 -2.78 -13.59
CA ALA A 306 -11.44 -1.97 -14.07
C ALA A 306 -12.54 -2.88 -14.66
N SER A 307 -13.81 -2.58 -14.36
CA SER A 307 -14.88 -3.07 -15.24
C SER A 307 -14.70 -2.42 -16.59
N SER A 308 -14.69 -3.23 -17.64
CA SER A 308 -14.75 -2.71 -18.99
C SER A 308 -15.83 -3.42 -19.75
N TYR A 309 -16.84 -2.64 -20.13
CA TYR A 309 -17.92 -3.15 -20.95
C TYR A 309 -17.43 -3.61 -22.33
N ALA A 310 -16.51 -2.85 -22.94
CA ALA A 310 -15.94 -3.14 -24.25
C ALA A 310 -15.04 -4.40 -24.25
N HIS A 311 -14.49 -4.78 -23.09
CA HIS A 311 -13.50 -5.84 -22.98
C HIS A 311 -13.93 -7.03 -22.11
N ARG A 312 -15.23 -7.30 -21.96
CA ARG A 312 -15.72 -8.43 -21.13
C ARG A 312 -15.12 -9.79 -21.47
N LEU A 313 -14.72 -9.99 -22.73
CA LEU A 313 -14.08 -11.23 -23.20
C LEU A 313 -12.55 -11.18 -23.09
N SER A 314 -11.97 -10.02 -22.79
CA SER A 314 -10.54 -9.92 -22.54
C SER A 314 -10.23 -10.50 -21.18
N GLU A 315 -9.23 -11.37 -21.14
CA GLU A 315 -8.62 -11.83 -19.89
C GLU A 315 -8.10 -10.68 -19.03
N THR A 316 -7.86 -9.49 -19.59
CA THR A 316 -7.43 -8.30 -18.84
C THR A 316 -8.56 -7.56 -18.13
N SER A 317 -9.83 -7.83 -18.50
CA SER A 317 -10.97 -7.26 -17.80
C SER A 317 -11.22 -7.97 -16.47
N ARG A 318 -11.98 -7.31 -15.58
CA ARG A 318 -12.48 -7.92 -14.36
C ARG A 318 -13.37 -9.13 -14.64
N GLU A 319 -14.30 -9.02 -15.58
CA GLU A 319 -15.22 -10.10 -15.97
C GLU A 319 -14.49 -11.31 -16.54
N GLY A 320 -13.55 -11.10 -17.46
CA GLY A 320 -12.74 -12.18 -18.03
C GLY A 320 -11.86 -12.86 -16.97
N CYS A 321 -11.30 -12.09 -16.04
CA CYS A 321 -10.54 -12.64 -14.92
C CYS A 321 -11.41 -13.50 -13.99
N LEU A 322 -12.60 -13.02 -13.63
CA LEU A 322 -13.54 -13.77 -12.78
C LEU A 322 -14.04 -15.05 -13.47
N GLU A 323 -14.28 -15.01 -14.79
CA GLU A 323 -14.61 -16.22 -15.56
C GLU A 323 -13.46 -17.22 -15.54
N ALA A 324 -12.23 -16.78 -15.82
CA ALA A 324 -11.07 -17.65 -15.79
C ALA A 324 -10.83 -18.25 -14.38
N LEU A 325 -11.03 -17.45 -13.33
CA LEU A 325 -10.96 -17.92 -11.95
C LEU A 325 -12.03 -18.98 -11.67
N TYR A 326 -13.28 -18.74 -12.08
CA TYR A 326 -14.38 -19.69 -11.96
C TYR A 326 -14.10 -21.01 -12.69
N GLN A 327 -13.63 -20.95 -13.94
CA GLN A 327 -13.32 -22.15 -14.72
C GLN A 327 -12.21 -22.98 -14.05
N ARG A 328 -11.21 -22.32 -13.46
CA ARG A 328 -10.11 -22.98 -12.76
C ARG A 328 -10.54 -23.62 -11.44
N THR A 329 -11.38 -22.94 -10.65
CA THR A 329 -11.68 -23.35 -9.27
C THR A 329 -13.00 -24.11 -9.15
N GLN A 330 -13.89 -23.95 -10.12
CA GLN A 330 -15.27 -24.43 -10.10
C GLN A 330 -16.05 -23.96 -8.85
N ASP A 331 -15.65 -22.83 -8.24
CA ASP A 331 -16.30 -22.28 -7.05
C ASP A 331 -17.65 -21.64 -7.44
N SER A 332 -18.74 -22.32 -7.08
CA SER A 332 -20.11 -21.88 -7.40
C SER A 332 -20.47 -20.52 -6.81
N ARG A 333 -19.80 -20.07 -5.75
CA ARG A 333 -20.03 -18.76 -5.14
C ARG A 333 -19.65 -17.61 -6.07
N LEU A 334 -18.74 -17.82 -7.02
CA LEU A 334 -18.41 -16.83 -8.05
C LEU A 334 -19.56 -16.59 -9.03
N GLY A 335 -20.51 -17.53 -9.13
CA GLY A 335 -21.67 -17.42 -10.01
C GLY A 335 -22.42 -16.10 -9.79
N LYS A 336 -22.68 -15.71 -8.53
CA LYS A 336 -23.44 -14.48 -8.24
C LYS A 336 -22.74 -13.20 -8.70
N VAL A 337 -21.40 -13.20 -8.67
CA VAL A 337 -20.58 -12.05 -9.08
C VAL A 337 -20.49 -11.97 -10.60
N ARG A 338 -20.39 -13.13 -11.26
CA ARG A 338 -20.38 -13.27 -12.73
C ARG A 338 -21.67 -12.74 -13.36
N TRP A 339 -22.83 -13.06 -12.77
CA TRP A 339 -24.14 -12.68 -13.34
C TRP A 339 -24.54 -11.23 -13.03
N TYR A 340 -23.99 -10.62 -11.97
CA TYR A 340 -24.29 -9.23 -11.61
C TYR A 340 -23.92 -8.25 -12.74
N SER A 341 -22.86 -8.53 -13.50
CA SER A 341 -22.46 -7.73 -14.67
C SER A 341 -23.41 -7.88 -15.88
N LEU A 342 -24.31 -8.86 -15.89
CA LEU A 342 -25.23 -9.13 -17.00
C LEU A 342 -26.64 -8.55 -16.79
N THR A 343 -27.12 -8.46 -15.55
CA THR A 343 -28.50 -8.04 -15.24
C THR A 343 -28.71 -6.53 -15.18
N TYR A 344 -27.68 -5.72 -14.92
CA TYR A 344 -27.80 -4.25 -14.91
C TYR A 344 -28.09 -3.63 -16.30
N LYS A 345 -28.19 -4.47 -17.34
CA LYS A 345 -28.40 -4.09 -18.74
C LYS A 345 -29.86 -3.91 -19.16
N GLY A 346 -30.82 -4.28 -18.33
CA GLY A 346 -32.24 -4.34 -18.74
C GLY A 346 -33.15 -3.22 -18.23
N GLY A 347 -32.62 -2.25 -17.49
CA GLY A 347 -33.44 -1.28 -16.73
C GLY A 347 -33.21 0.20 -17.06
N GLY A 348 -32.59 0.51 -18.20
CA GLY A 348 -32.38 1.87 -18.70
C GLY A 348 -33.00 2.05 -20.07
#